data_AF-A0A7K8X7U4-F1
#
_entry.id   AF-A0A7K8X7U4-F1
#
_cell.length_a   1.000
_cell.length_b   1.000
_cell.length_c   1.000
_cell.angle_alpha   90.00
_cell.angle_beta   90.00
_cell.angle_gamma   90.00
#
_symmetry.space_group_name_H-M   'P 1'
#
loop_
_entity.id
_entity.type
_entity.pdbx_description
1 polymer ?
#
loop_
_entity_poly.entity_id
_entity_poly.type
_entity_poly.pdbx_seq_one_letter_code
_entity_poly.pdbx_strand_id
1 'polypeptide(L)'
;QMPNSSSITHFLLLEFTDTQQLQLLHFCLFLAIYLAALLANGLIITTIAWHQHLHTPMYFFLLNLSLLDLGTISTTVPKSMANSLWHTTDISYAGCTAQVFFFVFLVAAEFYLLTVMSYDRYVAICKPLYYGTLLGTRACVHMAAAAWASGFLTALM
;
A
#
# COMPACT_ATOMS: atom_id res chain seq x y z
N GLN A 1 -22.84 12.82 -42.51
CA GLN A 1 -22.30 11.75 -41.64
C GLN A 1 -20.98 12.25 -41.09
N MET A 2 -20.95 12.71 -39.84
CA MET A 2 -19.76 13.23 -39.16
C MET A 2 -19.41 12.26 -38.03
N PRO A 3 -18.16 11.80 -37.88
CA PRO A 3 -17.77 10.97 -36.75
C PRO A 3 -17.63 11.88 -35.52
N ASN A 4 -18.61 11.85 -34.62
CA ASN A 4 -18.44 12.35 -33.26
C ASN A 4 -17.56 11.35 -32.50
N SER A 5 -16.25 11.43 -32.68
CA SER A 5 -15.29 10.74 -31.83
C SER A 5 -15.07 11.59 -30.56
N SER A 6 -16.04 11.56 -29.65
CA SER A 6 -15.81 12.03 -28.28
C SER A 6 -14.88 11.05 -27.58
N SER A 7 -13.57 11.32 -27.61
CA SER A 7 -12.59 10.67 -26.75
C SER A 7 -12.94 11.01 -25.30
N ILE A 8 -13.34 10.00 -24.52
CA ILE A 8 -13.63 10.13 -23.09
C ILE A 8 -12.30 10.36 -22.39
N THR A 9 -11.93 11.62 -22.14
CA THR A 9 -10.65 12.02 -21.54
C THR A 9 -10.70 12.16 -20.01
N HIS A 10 -11.87 12.02 -19.40
CA HIS A 10 -12.07 12.20 -17.96
C HIS A 10 -12.91 11.06 -17.38
N PHE A 11 -12.36 10.39 -16.37
CA PHE A 11 -13.12 9.48 -15.52
C PHE A 11 -13.74 10.29 -14.38
N LEU A 12 -15.07 10.33 -14.34
CA LEU A 12 -15.84 11.02 -13.32
C LEU A 12 -15.99 10.07 -12.12
N LEU A 13 -15.23 10.31 -11.06
CA LEU A 13 -15.37 9.60 -9.79
C LEU A 13 -16.67 10.12 -9.14
N LEU A 14 -17.74 9.30 -9.25
CA LEU A 14 -19.10 9.61 -8.79
C LEU A 14 -19.09 10.24 -7.39
N GLU A 15 -19.63 11.45 -7.26
CA GLU A 15 -19.73 12.18 -5.99
C GLU A 15 -20.59 11.39 -4.99
N PHE A 16 -19.96 10.94 -3.91
CA PHE A 16 -20.65 10.33 -2.78
C PHE A 16 -21.35 11.43 -1.96
N THR A 17 -22.54 11.84 -2.41
CA THR A 17 -23.63 12.48 -1.65
C THR A 17 -23.70 14.02 -1.60
N ASP A 18 -24.89 14.53 -1.91
CA ASP A 18 -25.35 15.92 -2.15
C ASP A 18 -25.38 16.85 -0.91
N THR A 19 -24.66 16.54 0.18
CA THR A 19 -24.72 17.34 1.43
C THR A 19 -23.32 17.72 1.94
N GLN A 20 -23.03 19.02 1.92
CA GLN A 20 -21.77 19.64 2.34
C GLN A 20 -21.28 19.18 3.74
N GLN A 21 -22.20 18.86 4.65
CA GLN A 21 -21.88 18.31 5.98
C GLN A 21 -21.27 16.89 5.92
N LEU A 22 -21.77 16.04 5.03
CA LEU A 22 -21.28 14.67 4.88
C LEU A 22 -19.89 14.64 4.24
N GLN A 23 -19.62 15.55 3.31
CA GLN A 23 -18.33 15.72 2.64
C GLN A 23 -17.24 16.15 3.63
N LEU A 24 -17.58 17.08 4.55
CA LEU A 24 -16.69 17.50 5.65
C LEU A 24 -16.41 16.34 6.62
N LEU A 25 -17.42 15.54 6.95
CA LEU A 25 -17.26 14.36 7.79
C LEU A 25 -16.31 13.33 7.14
N HIS A 26 -16.50 13.05 5.85
CA HIS A 26 -15.61 12.16 5.09
C HIS A 26 -14.18 12.67 5.09
N PHE A 27 -13.98 13.96 4.84
CA PHE A 27 -12.65 14.59 4.88
C PHE A 27 -11.98 14.40 6.25
N CYS A 28 -12.68 14.73 7.34
CA CYS A 28 -12.17 14.58 8.70
C CYS A 28 -11.84 13.12 9.03
N LEU A 29 -12.69 12.17 8.63
CA LEU A 29 -12.47 10.74 8.83
C LEU A 29 -11.23 10.25 8.09
N PHE A 30 -11.11 10.56 6.78
CA PHE A 30 -9.95 10.18 5.98
C PHE A 30 -8.65 10.81 6.51
N LEU A 31 -8.69 12.08 6.92
CA LEU A 31 -7.56 12.76 7.54
C LEU A 31 -7.14 12.07 8.85
N ALA A 32 -8.09 11.71 9.71
CA ALA A 32 -7.80 11.03 10.96
C ALA A 32 -7.17 9.66 10.73
N ILE A 33 -7.71 8.87 9.78
CA ILE A 33 -7.14 7.58 9.38
C ILE A 33 -5.73 7.75 8.83
N TYR A 34 -5.51 8.75 7.96
CA TYR A 34 -4.21 9.06 7.37
C TYR A 34 -3.16 9.36 8.44
N LEU A 35 -3.47 10.27 9.36
CA LEU A 35 -2.56 10.65 10.44
C LEU A 35 -2.30 9.48 11.40
N ALA A 36 -3.34 8.73 11.76
CA ALA A 36 -3.19 7.57 12.64
C ALA A 36 -2.29 6.50 11.99
N ALA A 37 -2.47 6.22 10.71
CA ALA A 37 -1.65 5.25 10.00
C ALA A 37 -0.22 5.72 9.76
N LEU A 38 -0.01 7.01 9.47
CA LEU A 38 1.32 7.62 9.41
C LEU A 38 2.06 7.48 10.74
N LEU A 39 1.38 7.80 11.84
CA LEU A 39 1.95 7.68 13.18
C LEU A 39 2.27 6.22 13.50
N ALA A 40 1.32 5.30 13.28
CA ALA A 40 1.50 3.88 13.58
C ALA A 40 2.68 3.27 12.79
N ASN A 41 2.69 3.44 11.47
CA ASN A 41 3.76 2.90 10.63
C ASN A 41 5.11 3.60 10.85
N GLY A 42 5.09 4.92 11.10
CA GLY A 42 6.28 5.67 11.48
C GLY A 42 6.88 5.18 12.80
N LEU A 43 6.04 4.89 13.79
CA LEU A 43 6.46 4.32 15.08
C LEU A 43 7.05 2.92 14.92
N ILE A 44 6.49 2.07 14.06
CA ILE A 44 7.04 0.75 13.77
C ILE A 44 8.45 0.88 13.18
N ILE A 45 8.61 1.74 12.16
CA ILE A 45 9.91 1.98 11.51
C ILE A 45 10.93 2.52 12.50
N THR A 46 10.56 3.53 13.30
CA THR A 46 11.49 4.14 14.28
C THR A 46 11.87 3.17 15.39
N THR A 47 10.92 2.36 15.87
CA THR A 47 11.19 1.33 16.89
C THR A 47 12.16 0.27 16.36
N ILE A 48 11.96 -0.19 15.12
CA ILE A 48 12.87 -1.16 14.48
C ILE A 48 14.24 -0.54 14.23
N ALA A 49 14.30 0.72 13.78
CA ALA A 49 15.57 1.42 13.51
C ALA A 49 16.38 1.67 14.80
N TRP A 50 15.72 1.99 15.91
CA TRP A 50 16.36 2.22 17.20
C TRP A 50 16.91 0.93 17.81
N HIS A 51 16.18 -0.17 17.67
CA HIS A 51 16.57 -1.48 18.18
C HIS A 51 17.37 -2.30 17.14
N GLN A 52 18.58 -1.85 16.81
CA GLN A 52 19.48 -2.54 15.86
C GLN A 52 19.89 -3.96 16.27
N HIS A 53 19.64 -4.39 17.51
CA HIS A 53 20.03 -5.72 18.01
C HIS A 53 18.93 -6.81 17.83
N LEU A 54 17.78 -6.49 17.24
CA LEU A 54 16.72 -7.47 16.96
C LEU A 54 16.76 -7.96 15.50
N HIS A 55 17.89 -8.54 15.10
CA HIS A 55 18.07 -9.21 13.79
C HIS A 55 17.22 -10.50 13.68
N THR A 56 15.89 -10.36 13.73
CA THR A 56 14.97 -11.43 13.35
C THR A 56 14.37 -11.11 11.98
N PRO A 57 14.23 -12.13 11.10
CA PRO A 57 13.69 -11.98 9.74
C PRO A 57 12.32 -11.28 9.70
N MET A 58 11.52 -11.47 10.76
CA MET A 58 10.22 -10.83 10.94
C MET A 58 10.29 -9.30 10.99
N TYR A 59 11.27 -8.68 11.67
CA TYR A 59 11.36 -7.21 11.71
C TYR A 59 11.73 -6.61 10.35
N PHE A 60 12.54 -7.32 9.56
CA PHE A 60 12.83 -6.91 8.19
C PHE A 60 11.56 -6.91 7.32
N PHE A 61 10.72 -7.93 7.45
CA PHE A 61 9.43 -7.96 6.75
C PHE A 61 8.45 -6.91 7.26
N LEU A 62 8.38 -6.66 8.57
CA LEU A 62 7.57 -5.58 9.15
C LEU A 62 7.98 -4.20 8.61
N LEU A 63 9.28 -3.95 8.44
CA LEU A 63 9.75 -2.70 7.86
C LEU A 63 9.30 -2.54 6.41
N ASN A 64 9.36 -3.61 5.60
CA ASN A 64 8.84 -3.58 4.24
C ASN A 64 7.32 -3.38 4.21
N LEU A 65 6.59 -4.04 5.11
CA LEU A 65 5.14 -3.91 5.25
C LEU A 65 4.74 -2.47 5.60
N SER A 66 5.40 -1.86 6.59
CA SER A 66 5.13 -0.47 6.96
C SER A 66 5.46 0.52 5.83
N LEU A 67 6.47 0.25 5.00
CA LEU A 67 6.75 1.07 3.82
C LEU A 67 5.64 0.94 2.76
N LEU A 68 5.11 -0.27 2.55
CA LEU A 68 3.99 -0.48 1.64
C LEU A 68 2.71 0.20 2.14
N ASP A 69 2.39 0.07 3.42
CA ASP A 69 1.22 0.72 4.04
C ASP A 69 1.27 2.24 3.87
N LEU A 70 2.44 2.84 4.14
CA LEU A 70 2.67 4.27 3.93
C LEU A 70 2.49 4.66 2.47
N GLY A 71 3.00 3.85 1.54
CA GLY A 71 2.77 4.02 0.11
C GLY A 71 1.28 4.00 -0.25
N THR A 72 0.57 2.94 0.15
CA THR A 72 -0.84 2.71 -0.21
C THR A 72 -1.73 3.84 0.30
N ILE A 73 -1.48 4.29 1.52
CA ILE A 73 -2.24 5.36 2.16
C ILE A 73 -1.91 6.71 1.52
N SER A 74 -0.64 6.96 1.17
CA SER A 74 -0.21 8.19 0.47
C SER A 74 -0.73 8.28 -0.97
N THR A 75 -0.92 7.17 -1.68
CA THR A 75 -1.48 7.18 -3.04
C THR A 75 -3.00 7.34 -3.06
N THR A 76 -3.70 6.84 -2.03
CA THR A 76 -5.17 6.73 -2.03
C THR A 76 -5.83 7.89 -1.30
N VAL A 77 -5.34 8.24 -0.11
CA VAL A 77 -6.04 9.15 0.80
C VAL A 77 -5.95 10.62 0.40
N PRO A 78 -4.78 11.19 0.03
CA PRO A 78 -4.68 12.59 -0.41
C PRO A 78 -5.56 12.91 -1.61
N LYS A 79 -5.76 11.93 -2.50
CA LYS A 79 -6.60 12.08 -3.69
C LYS A 79 -8.09 12.08 -3.35
N SER A 80 -8.52 11.19 -2.46
CA SER A 80 -9.88 11.19 -1.91
C SER A 80 -10.18 12.49 -1.16
N MET A 81 -9.23 12.98 -0.36
CA MET A 81 -9.35 14.25 0.36
C MET A 81 -9.40 15.47 -0.57
N ALA A 82 -8.57 15.50 -1.62
CA ALA A 82 -8.59 16.58 -2.62
C ALA A 82 -9.91 16.60 -3.40
N ASN A 83 -10.44 15.43 -3.78
CA ASN A 83 -11.74 15.31 -4.43
C ASN A 83 -12.87 15.81 -3.52
N SER A 84 -12.80 15.51 -2.23
CA SER A 84 -13.77 15.97 -1.22
C SER A 84 -13.66 17.49 -0.94
N LEU A 85 -12.49 18.13 -1.08
CA LEU A 85 -12.35 19.56 -0.79
C LEU A 85 -12.65 20.47 -1.98
N TRP A 86 -12.22 20.09 -3.19
CA TRP A 86 -12.24 20.99 -4.34
C TRP A 86 -13.42 20.79 -5.28
N HIS A 87 -14.27 19.78 -5.09
CA HIS A 87 -15.38 19.43 -6.03
C HIS A 87 -14.92 19.24 -7.49
N THR A 88 -13.62 19.17 -7.73
CA THR A 88 -12.97 18.89 -9.01
C THR A 88 -12.78 17.39 -9.11
N THR A 89 -13.68 16.74 -9.85
CA THR A 89 -13.69 15.30 -10.15
C THR A 89 -12.76 14.94 -11.31
N ASP A 90 -11.99 15.90 -11.81
CA ASP A 90 -11.15 15.80 -12.99
C ASP A 90 -9.75 15.28 -12.67
N ILE A 91 -9.62 13.95 -12.80
CA ILE A 91 -8.33 13.27 -12.91
C ILE A 91 -7.97 13.12 -14.39
N SER A 92 -6.72 13.46 -14.74
CA SER A 92 -6.20 13.14 -16.06
C SER A 92 -6.12 11.62 -16.25
N TYR A 93 -6.37 11.13 -17.46
CA TYR A 93 -6.29 9.69 -17.78
C TYR A 93 -4.97 9.07 -17.27
N ALA A 94 -3.83 9.71 -17.57
CA ALA A 94 -2.51 9.26 -17.09
C ALA A 94 -2.41 9.23 -15.55
N GLY A 95 -3.00 10.22 -14.86
CA GLY A 95 -3.04 10.25 -13.40
C GLY A 95 -3.97 9.20 -12.78
N CYS A 96 -5.03 8.79 -13.48
CA CYS A 96 -5.88 7.67 -13.09
C CYS A 96 -5.12 6.35 -13.24
N THR A 97 -4.53 6.12 -14.41
CA THR A 97 -3.76 4.91 -14.71
C THR A 97 -2.59 4.74 -13.73
N ALA A 98 -1.83 5.80 -13.45
CA ALA A 98 -0.75 5.75 -12.47
C ALA A 98 -1.26 5.42 -11.07
N GLN A 99 -2.37 6.03 -10.63
CA GLN A 99 -2.94 5.78 -9.30
C GLN A 99 -3.41 4.33 -9.15
N VAL A 100 -4.14 3.80 -10.13
CA VAL A 100 -4.60 2.41 -10.12
C VAL A 100 -3.41 1.46 -10.15
N PHE A 101 -2.41 1.73 -11.00
CA PHE A 101 -1.18 0.93 -11.07
C PHE A 101 -0.47 0.87 -9.72
N PHE A 102 -0.20 2.01 -9.09
CA PHE A 102 0.46 2.04 -7.78
C PHE A 102 -0.38 1.39 -6.69
N PHE A 103 -1.70 1.58 -6.70
CA PHE A 103 -2.59 0.94 -5.74
C PHE A 103 -2.54 -0.59 -5.84
N VAL A 104 -2.70 -1.15 -7.06
CA VAL A 104 -2.63 -2.59 -7.28
C VAL A 104 -1.26 -3.14 -6.94
N PHE A 105 -0.19 -2.44 -7.33
CA PHE A 105 1.19 -2.81 -7.03
C PHE A 105 1.44 -2.94 -5.53
N LEU A 106 1.08 -1.90 -4.76
CA LEU A 106 1.36 -1.83 -3.33
C LEU A 106 0.54 -2.87 -2.55
N VAL A 107 -0.75 -2.99 -2.86
CA VAL A 107 -1.63 -3.99 -2.22
C VAL A 107 -1.20 -5.42 -2.57
N ALA A 108 -0.84 -5.69 -3.83
CA ALA A 108 -0.35 -7.01 -4.21
C ALA A 108 0.97 -7.36 -3.48
N ALA A 109 1.91 -6.42 -3.43
CA ALA A 109 3.16 -6.60 -2.68
C ALA A 109 2.90 -6.84 -1.18
N GLU A 110 1.91 -6.15 -0.58
CA GLU A 110 1.49 -6.32 0.81
C GLU A 110 1.00 -7.76 1.06
N PHE A 111 0.11 -8.26 0.20
CA PHE A 111 -0.38 -9.63 0.27
C PHE A 111 0.74 -10.67 0.15
N TYR A 112 1.69 -10.47 -0.77
CA TYR A 112 2.83 -11.38 -0.90
C TYR A 112 3.73 -11.34 0.34
N LEU A 113 3.98 -10.17 0.92
CA LEU A 113 4.76 -10.07 2.16
C LEU A 113 4.06 -10.72 3.35
N LEU A 114 2.75 -10.51 3.53
CA LEU A 114 1.97 -11.18 4.56
C LEU A 114 2.01 -12.71 4.40
N THR A 115 2.00 -13.19 3.16
CA THR A 115 2.16 -14.62 2.84
C THR A 115 3.55 -15.11 3.26
N VAL A 116 4.62 -14.37 2.95
CA VAL A 116 5.99 -14.71 3.38
C VAL A 116 6.11 -14.70 4.91
N MET A 117 5.49 -13.75 5.60
CA MET A 117 5.51 -13.67 7.07
C MET A 117 4.74 -14.82 7.73
N SER A 118 3.60 -15.22 7.17
CA SER A 118 2.87 -16.39 7.66
C SER A 118 3.66 -17.69 7.43
N TYR A 119 4.36 -17.78 6.29
CA TYR A 119 5.28 -18.89 6.01
C TYR A 119 6.47 -18.93 6.98
N ASP A 120 7.09 -17.77 7.27
CA ASP A 120 8.16 -17.65 8.28
C ASP A 120 7.71 -18.21 9.64
N ARG A 121 6.52 -17.80 10.13
CA ARG A 121 5.96 -18.30 11.39
C ARG A 121 5.65 -19.79 11.34
N TYR A 122 5.14 -20.29 10.21
CA TYR A 122 4.89 -21.72 10.01
C TYR A 122 6.18 -22.54 10.12
N VAL A 123 7.26 -22.15 9.42
CA VAL A 123 8.54 -22.87 9.45
C VAL A 123 9.17 -22.80 10.83
N ALA A 124 9.06 -21.66 11.52
CA ALA A 124 9.55 -21.49 12.89
C ALA A 124 8.92 -22.49 13.87
N ILE A 125 7.62 -22.76 13.74
CA ILE A 125 6.86 -23.65 14.63
C ILE A 125 7.03 -25.12 14.21
N CYS A 126 6.84 -25.42 12.93
CA CYS A 126 6.76 -26.80 12.44
C CYS A 126 8.14 -27.43 12.17
N LYS A 127 9.19 -26.61 11.96
CA LYS A 127 10.53 -27.08 11.58
C LYS A 127 11.66 -26.29 12.29
N PRO A 128 11.68 -26.21 13.63
CA PRO A 128 12.62 -25.36 14.37
C PRO A 128 14.10 -25.69 14.11
N LEU A 129 14.45 -26.98 13.91
CA LEU A 129 15.83 -27.39 13.62
C LEU A 129 16.35 -26.91 12.26
N TYR A 130 15.47 -26.68 11.29
CA TYR A 130 15.84 -26.22 9.94
C TYR A 130 15.62 -24.71 9.74
N TYR A 131 15.01 -24.04 10.71
CA TYR A 131 14.68 -22.62 10.60
C TYR A 131 15.91 -21.74 10.37
N GLY A 132 17.01 -21.99 11.10
CA GLY A 132 18.25 -21.21 10.96
C GLY A 132 18.96 -21.39 9.62
N THR A 133 18.78 -22.53 8.95
CA THR A 133 19.35 -22.80 7.62
C THR A 133 18.44 -22.35 6.48
N LEU A 134 17.11 -22.38 6.67
CA LEU A 134 16.12 -21.94 5.68
C LEU A 134 15.90 -20.42 5.68
N LEU A 135 15.84 -19.78 6.86
CA LEU A 135 15.55 -18.36 7.03
C LEU A 135 16.78 -17.56 7.46
N GLY A 136 17.84 -17.64 6.66
CA GLY A 136 18.97 -16.73 6.76
C GLY A 136 18.67 -15.33 6.20
N THR A 137 19.45 -14.32 6.59
CA THR A 137 19.28 -12.93 6.13
C THR A 137 19.22 -12.79 4.60
N ARG A 138 20.03 -13.56 3.87
CA ARG A 138 20.03 -13.56 2.39
C ARG A 138 18.72 -14.10 1.83
N ALA A 139 18.18 -15.17 2.40
CA ALA A 139 16.90 -15.73 1.99
C ALA A 139 15.76 -14.73 2.20
N CYS A 140 15.76 -13.99 3.32
CA CYS A 140 14.79 -12.92 3.56
C CYS A 140 14.85 -11.79 2.53
N VAL A 141 16.05 -11.34 2.16
CA VAL A 141 16.21 -10.33 1.11
C VAL A 141 15.67 -10.85 -0.23
N HIS A 142 15.95 -12.10 -0.60
CA HIS A 142 15.41 -12.69 -1.82
C HIS A 142 13.89 -12.84 -1.79
N MET A 143 13.32 -13.28 -0.66
CA MET A 143 11.86 -13.41 -0.50
C MET A 143 11.16 -12.05 -0.56
N ALA A 144 11.71 -11.01 0.08
CA ALA A 144 11.18 -9.66 -0.03
C ALA A 144 11.27 -9.16 -1.48
N ALA A 145 12.43 -9.29 -2.13
CA ALA A 145 12.59 -8.89 -3.53
C ALA A 145 11.58 -9.62 -4.44
N ALA A 146 11.33 -10.92 -4.20
CA ALA A 146 10.32 -11.69 -4.92
C ALA A 146 8.90 -11.17 -4.67
N ALA A 147 8.56 -10.77 -3.44
CA ALA A 147 7.25 -10.18 -3.12
C ALA A 147 7.04 -8.84 -3.84
N TRP A 148 8.04 -7.95 -3.82
CA TRP A 148 8.02 -6.69 -4.56
C TRP A 148 7.90 -6.91 -6.07
N ALA A 149 8.70 -7.83 -6.64
CA ALA A 149 8.65 -8.15 -8.07
C ALA A 149 7.31 -8.77 -8.48
N SER A 150 6.76 -9.66 -7.65
CA SER A 150 5.46 -10.28 -7.89
C SER A 150 4.34 -9.24 -7.85
N GLY A 151 4.36 -8.33 -6.86
CA GLY A 151 3.42 -7.21 -6.82
C GLY A 151 3.49 -6.33 -8.07
N PHE A 152 4.70 -6.07 -8.55
CA PHE A 152 4.90 -5.28 -9.78
C PHE A 152 4.34 -5.99 -11.01
N LEU A 153 4.59 -7.29 -11.16
CA LEU A 153 4.06 -8.08 -12.26
C LEU A 153 2.53 -8.15 -12.22
N THR A 154 1.94 -8.30 -11.02
CA THR A 154 0.48 -8.29 -10.84
C THR A 154 -0.15 -6.96 -11.22
N ALA A 155 0.54 -5.84 -10.99
CA ALA A 155 0.04 -4.52 -11.42
C ALA A 155 0.19 -4.26 -12.93
N LEU A 156 1.04 -5.03 -13.61
CA LEU A 156 1.29 -4.89 -15.05
C LEU A 156 0.35 -5.73 -15.92
N MET A 157 -0.13 -6.88 -15.41
CA MET A 157 -1.08 -7.77 -16.10
C MET A 157 -2.51 -7.26 -16.05
#